data_AF-A0A2V8QEI0-F1
#
_entry.id   AF-A0A2V8QEI0-F1
#
_cell.length_a   1.000
_cell.length_b   1.000
_cell.length_c   1.000
_cell.angle_alpha   90.00
_cell.angle_beta   90.00
_cell.angle_gamma   90.00
#
_symmetry.space_group_name_H-M   'P 1'
#
loop_
_entity.id
_entity.type
_entity.pdbx_description
1 polymer ?
#
loop_
_entity_poly.entity_id
_entity_poly.type
_entity_poly.pdbx_seq_one_letter_code
_entity_poly.pdbx_strand_id
1 'polypeptide(L)'
;ADAVNKLHAHLVRKRHVEMLMWGDRLIDGKKYDLGEWEAATNGTAAAIDLIPKDIIVCPWHYEARETYPSIPIFIDKGFRVLPAGWKDVEATKALIRFSRQQAGPKMLGYMFTTWGVKKDAVVEFPPLVEGLTLLREK
;
A
#
# COMPACT_ATOMS: atom_id res chain seq x y z
N ALA A 1 12.23 -3.85 -13.55
CA ALA A 1 12.50 -2.51 -12.98
C ALA A 1 12.48 -1.38 -14.02
N ASP A 2 12.87 -1.62 -15.29
CA ASP A 2 13.02 -0.56 -16.33
C ASP A 2 11.85 0.44 -16.42
N ALA A 3 10.61 -0.04 -16.50
CA ALA A 3 9.43 0.84 -16.61
C ALA A 3 9.29 1.79 -15.41
N VAL A 4 9.49 1.29 -14.19
CA VAL A 4 9.44 2.09 -12.96
C VAL A 4 10.55 3.14 -12.96
N ASN A 5 11.77 2.75 -13.37
CA ASN A 5 12.91 3.67 -13.40
C ASN A 5 12.72 4.79 -14.43
N LYS A 6 12.12 4.50 -15.58
CA LYS A 6 11.79 5.51 -16.60
C LYS A 6 10.70 6.47 -16.11
N LEU A 7 9.64 5.95 -15.49
CA LEU A 7 8.59 6.78 -14.90
C LEU A 7 9.12 7.65 -13.76
N HIS A 8 9.95 7.09 -12.87
CA HIS A 8 10.61 7.83 -11.79
C HIS A 8 11.50 8.96 -12.34
N ALA A 9 12.34 8.65 -13.34
CA ALA A 9 13.18 9.66 -13.96
C ALA A 9 12.36 10.82 -14.55
N HIS A 10 11.20 10.52 -15.13
CA HIS A 10 10.30 11.56 -15.62
C HIS A 10 9.65 12.34 -14.48
N LEU A 11 8.94 11.65 -13.57
CA LEU A 11 8.13 12.29 -12.53
C LEU A 11 8.99 13.01 -11.48
N VAL A 12 9.96 12.32 -10.90
CA VAL A 12 10.73 12.85 -9.78
C VAL A 12 11.84 13.78 -10.29
N ARG A 13 12.62 13.35 -11.27
CA ARG A 13 13.81 14.13 -11.68
C ARG A 13 13.49 15.26 -12.64
N LYS A 14 12.59 15.04 -13.61
CA LYS A 14 12.25 16.05 -14.63
C LYS A 14 11.06 16.92 -14.24
N ARG A 15 10.05 16.35 -13.58
CA ARG A 15 8.83 17.09 -13.19
C ARG A 15 8.84 17.56 -11.74
N HIS A 16 9.79 17.08 -10.93
CA HIS A 16 9.94 17.43 -9.52
C HIS A 16 8.67 17.15 -8.69
N VAL A 17 7.99 16.05 -9.00
CA VAL A 17 6.83 15.57 -8.24
C VAL A 17 7.14 14.24 -7.56
N GLU A 18 6.52 14.00 -6.42
CA GLU A 18 6.66 12.75 -5.68
C GLU A 18 5.91 11.61 -6.39
N MET A 19 6.56 10.45 -6.47
CA MET A 19 5.98 9.27 -7.10
C MET A 19 5.42 8.32 -6.04
N LEU A 20 4.13 8.03 -6.16
CA LEU A 20 3.43 6.96 -5.45
C LEU A 20 3.14 5.83 -6.44
N MET A 21 3.22 4.57 -5.99
CA MET A 21 2.80 3.43 -6.80
C MET A 21 2.26 2.27 -5.96
N TRP A 22 1.41 1.44 -6.56
CA TRP A 22 1.02 0.15 -6.00
C TRP A 22 2.23 -0.79 -5.89
N GLY A 23 2.29 -1.55 -4.79
CA GLY A 23 3.42 -2.43 -4.47
C GLY A 23 3.26 -3.90 -4.90
N ASP A 24 2.11 -4.29 -5.44
CA ASP A 24 1.74 -5.69 -5.69
C ASP A 24 2.79 -6.46 -6.51
N ARG A 25 3.35 -5.84 -7.56
CA ARG A 25 4.36 -6.51 -8.41
C ARG A 25 5.76 -6.60 -7.79
N LEU A 26 5.94 -6.14 -6.55
CA LEU A 26 7.23 -6.15 -5.84
C LEU A 26 7.27 -7.20 -4.72
N ILE A 27 6.19 -7.92 -4.47
CA ILE A 27 6.10 -8.98 -3.46
C ILE A 27 6.05 -10.34 -4.13
N ASP A 28 6.78 -11.32 -3.58
CA ASP A 28 6.73 -12.70 -4.05
C ASP A 28 5.46 -13.39 -3.52
N GLY A 29 4.48 -13.61 -4.39
CA GLY A 29 3.20 -14.20 -4.01
C GLY A 29 3.31 -15.65 -3.56
N LYS A 30 4.29 -16.40 -4.10
CA LYS A 30 4.53 -17.80 -3.72
C LYS A 30 5.12 -17.91 -2.32
N LYS A 31 5.98 -16.96 -1.95
CA LYS A 31 6.63 -16.95 -0.64
C LYS A 31 5.69 -16.53 0.50
N TYR A 32 4.77 -15.61 0.24
CA TYR A 32 3.95 -14.97 1.29
C TYR A 32 2.46 -15.32 1.23
N ASP A 33 2.10 -16.32 0.42
CA ASP A 33 0.72 -16.80 0.24
C ASP A 33 -0.26 -15.65 -0.05
N LEU A 34 0.13 -14.79 -0.98
CA LEU A 34 -0.67 -13.65 -1.45
C LEU A 34 -1.23 -13.99 -2.83
N GLY A 35 -2.49 -13.61 -3.05
CA GLY A 35 -3.16 -13.84 -4.34
C GLY A 35 -2.44 -13.15 -5.50
N GLU A 36 -2.66 -13.65 -6.73
CA GLU A 36 -1.97 -13.17 -7.94
C GLU A 36 -2.20 -11.68 -8.26
N TRP A 37 -3.23 -11.09 -7.65
CA TRP A 37 -3.53 -9.68 -7.74
C TRP A 37 -2.69 -8.84 -6.78
N GLU A 38 -2.51 -9.32 -5.54
CA GLU A 38 -1.77 -8.62 -4.47
C GLU A 38 -0.26 -8.84 -4.52
N ALA A 39 0.20 -9.80 -5.34
CA ALA A 39 1.60 -10.17 -5.42
C ALA A 39 2.03 -10.61 -6.82
N ALA A 40 3.34 -10.60 -7.06
CA ALA A 40 3.94 -11.14 -8.27
C ALA A 40 4.00 -12.67 -8.21
N THR A 41 3.27 -13.32 -9.13
CA THR A 41 3.48 -14.75 -9.48
C THR A 41 4.31 -14.92 -10.77
N ASN A 42 4.65 -13.81 -11.43
CA ASN A 42 5.34 -13.75 -12.73
C ASN A 42 6.84 -13.35 -12.64
N GLY A 43 7.45 -13.44 -11.45
CA GLY A 43 8.89 -13.20 -11.27
C GLY A 43 9.31 -11.73 -11.19
N THR A 44 8.37 -10.79 -11.04
CA THR A 44 8.70 -9.35 -10.96
C THR A 44 9.13 -8.87 -9.57
N ALA A 45 8.97 -9.69 -8.53
CA ALA A 45 9.26 -9.34 -7.13
C ALA A 45 10.70 -8.83 -6.91
N ALA A 46 11.70 -9.37 -7.61
CA ALA A 46 13.10 -8.94 -7.51
C ALA A 46 13.31 -7.45 -7.88
N ALA A 47 12.37 -6.82 -8.58
CA ALA A 47 12.42 -5.40 -8.87
C ALA A 47 12.39 -4.52 -7.61
N ILE A 48 11.94 -5.03 -6.46
CA ILE A 48 11.95 -4.31 -5.17
C ILE A 48 13.35 -3.79 -4.81
N ASP A 49 14.40 -4.50 -5.22
CA ASP A 49 15.80 -4.17 -4.96
C ASP A 49 16.43 -3.27 -6.03
N LEU A 50 15.72 -3.02 -7.13
CA LEU A 50 16.25 -2.37 -8.34
C LEU A 50 15.62 -1.01 -8.63
N ILE A 51 14.65 -0.57 -7.82
CA ILE A 51 13.94 0.70 -8.00
C ILE A 51 14.33 1.73 -6.92
N PRO A 52 14.20 3.04 -7.22
CA PRO A 52 14.51 4.13 -6.27
C PRO A 52 13.68 4.05 -4.98
N LYS A 53 14.35 4.25 -3.83
CA LYS A 53 13.76 4.09 -2.48
C LYS A 53 13.01 5.32 -1.97
N ASP A 54 13.06 6.42 -2.73
CA ASP A 54 12.29 7.63 -2.49
C ASP A 54 10.84 7.51 -3.00
N ILE A 55 10.52 6.50 -3.81
CA ILE A 55 9.14 6.14 -4.18
C ILE A 55 8.34 5.78 -2.92
N ILE A 56 7.12 6.29 -2.81
CA ILE A 56 6.16 5.86 -1.79
C ILE A 56 5.41 4.63 -2.34
N VAL A 57 5.51 3.52 -1.63
CA VAL A 57 4.86 2.27 -2.01
C VAL A 57 3.54 2.12 -1.27
N CYS A 58 2.48 1.80 -2.01
CA CYS A 58 1.14 1.59 -1.48
C CYS A 58 0.82 0.09 -1.55
N PRO A 59 1.13 -0.72 -0.52
CA PRO A 59 0.64 -2.09 -0.44
C PRO A 59 -0.87 -2.05 -0.20
N TRP A 60 -1.64 -2.72 -1.04
CA TRP A 60 -3.08 -2.80 -0.89
C TRP A 60 -3.49 -4.19 -0.42
N HIS A 61 -4.47 -4.24 0.48
CA HIS A 61 -5.07 -5.49 0.97
C HIS A 61 -6.55 -5.28 1.23
N TYR A 62 -7.38 -6.16 0.67
CA TYR A 62 -8.84 -6.02 0.76
C TYR A 62 -9.51 -7.07 1.64
N GLU A 63 -8.82 -8.17 1.95
CA GLU A 63 -9.27 -9.17 2.92
C GLU A 63 -8.68 -8.94 4.32
N ALA A 64 -9.43 -9.37 5.33
CA ALA A 64 -8.93 -9.45 6.70
C ALA A 64 -7.88 -10.56 6.78
N ARG A 65 -6.69 -10.22 7.30
CA ARG A 65 -5.58 -11.16 7.52
C ARG A 65 -5.01 -10.93 8.92
N GLU A 66 -4.44 -11.98 9.49
CA GLU A 66 -3.70 -11.87 10.74
C GLU A 66 -2.44 -11.03 10.58
N THR A 67 -1.76 -11.17 9.43
CA THR A 67 -0.55 -10.42 9.09
C THR A 67 -0.56 -9.90 7.65
N TYR A 68 0.08 -8.75 7.46
CA TYR A 68 0.24 -8.08 6.16
C TYR A 68 1.73 -7.91 5.84
N PRO A 69 2.42 -8.98 5.40
CA PRO A 69 3.88 -9.01 5.31
C PRO A 69 4.46 -7.99 4.32
N SER A 70 3.68 -7.55 3.33
CA SER A 70 4.10 -6.54 2.37
C SER A 70 4.57 -5.23 3.05
N ILE A 71 3.90 -4.83 4.13
CA ILE A 71 4.17 -3.58 4.85
C ILE A 71 5.57 -3.57 5.46
N PRO A 72 5.93 -4.47 6.40
CA PRO A 72 7.28 -4.49 6.97
C PRO A 72 8.33 -4.77 5.89
N ILE A 73 8.05 -5.61 4.88
CA ILE A 73 8.98 -5.84 3.78
C ILE A 73 9.37 -4.54 3.07
N PHE A 74 8.40 -3.68 2.73
CA PHE A 74 8.71 -2.41 2.07
C PHE A 74 9.47 -1.44 2.98
N ILE A 75 9.10 -1.38 4.26
CA ILE A 75 9.79 -0.57 5.26
C ILE A 75 11.25 -1.01 5.38
N ASP A 76 11.51 -2.31 5.55
CA ASP A 76 12.84 -2.90 5.69
C ASP A 76 13.68 -2.69 4.42
N LYS A 77 13.05 -2.66 3.25
CA LYS A 77 13.68 -2.33 1.96
C LYS A 77 13.94 -0.84 1.76
N GLY A 78 13.58 0.00 2.73
CA GLY A 78 13.89 1.43 2.79
C GLY A 78 12.81 2.35 2.21
N PHE A 79 11.68 1.82 1.76
CA PHE A 79 10.59 2.61 1.18
C PHE A 79 9.77 3.29 2.25
N ARG A 80 9.17 4.43 1.89
CA ARG A 80 8.03 4.97 2.64
C ARG A 80 6.77 4.24 2.18
N VAL A 81 5.88 3.97 3.11
CA VAL A 81 4.73 3.09 2.91
C VAL A 81 3.44 3.79 3.28
N LEU A 82 2.42 3.60 2.44
CA LEU A 82 1.05 4.07 2.65
C LEU A 82 0.08 2.92 2.34
N PRO A 83 -0.21 2.03 3.31
CA PRO A 83 -1.09 0.88 3.10
C PRO A 83 -2.50 1.30 2.72
N ALA A 84 -3.17 0.48 1.90
CA ALA A 84 -4.46 0.83 1.33
C ALA A 84 -5.50 -0.29 1.45
N GLY A 85 -6.67 0.04 1.98
CA GLY A 85 -7.84 -0.85 2.00
C GLY A 85 -8.99 -0.31 1.17
N TRP A 86 -10.09 -1.08 1.11
CA TRP A 86 -11.25 -0.77 0.27
C TRP A 86 -12.59 -0.94 0.97
N LYS A 87 -13.32 -2.04 0.71
CA LYS A 87 -14.78 -2.11 0.91
C LYS A 87 -15.25 -2.84 2.15
N ASP A 88 -14.42 -3.70 2.72
CA ASP A 88 -14.77 -4.44 3.92
C ASP A 88 -14.30 -3.67 5.16
N VAL A 89 -15.23 -3.42 6.09
CA VAL A 89 -14.97 -2.62 7.29
C VAL A 89 -13.98 -3.32 8.22
N GLU A 90 -14.12 -4.63 8.41
CA GLU A 90 -13.28 -5.38 9.33
C GLU A 90 -11.88 -5.61 8.75
N ALA A 91 -11.76 -5.86 7.46
CA ALA A 91 -10.48 -5.88 6.75
C ALA A 91 -9.77 -4.52 6.85
N THR A 92 -10.50 -3.42 6.67
CA THR A 92 -9.98 -2.06 6.81
C THR A 92 -9.44 -1.81 8.21
N LYS A 93 -10.24 -2.13 9.25
CA LYS A 93 -9.82 -2.01 10.65
C LYS A 93 -8.62 -2.90 10.98
N ALA A 94 -8.59 -4.14 10.47
CA ALA A 94 -7.47 -5.06 10.66
C ALA A 94 -6.17 -4.51 10.06
N LEU A 95 -6.23 -4.00 8.81
CA LEU A 95 -5.08 -3.40 8.15
C LEU A 95 -4.59 -2.14 8.88
N ILE A 96 -5.50 -1.27 9.34
CA ILE A 96 -5.15 -0.09 10.14
C ILE A 96 -4.41 -0.51 11.44
N ARG A 97 -4.97 -1.47 12.18
CA ARG A 97 -4.36 -1.96 13.43
C ARG A 97 -2.97 -2.54 13.20
N PHE A 98 -2.81 -3.38 12.18
CA PHE A 98 -1.51 -3.94 11.84
C PHE A 98 -0.52 -2.85 11.40
N SER A 99 -0.96 -1.88 10.59
CA SER A 99 -0.11 -0.77 10.14
C SER A 99 0.41 0.08 11.31
N ARG A 100 -0.40 0.30 12.34
CA ARG A 100 0.01 1.01 13.58
C ARG A 100 1.11 0.29 14.35
N GLN A 101 1.17 -1.04 14.29
CA GLN A 101 2.25 -1.82 14.90
C GLN A 101 3.60 -1.59 14.21
N GLN A 102 3.58 -1.11 12.96
CA GLN A 102 4.78 -0.81 12.15
C GLN A 102 5.14 0.69 12.23
N ALA A 103 4.75 1.38 13.30
CA ALA A 103 4.96 2.81 13.45
C ALA A 103 6.45 3.20 13.34
N GLY A 104 6.72 4.24 12.57
CA GLY A 104 8.07 4.75 12.33
C GLY A 104 8.08 5.77 11.21
N PRO A 105 9.23 6.41 10.92
CA PRO A 105 9.32 7.50 9.94
C PRO A 105 8.99 7.08 8.50
N LYS A 106 8.97 5.78 8.22
CA LYS A 106 8.64 5.21 6.91
C LYS A 106 7.17 4.79 6.78
N MET A 107 6.42 4.68 7.88
CA MET A 107 4.98 4.45 7.85
C MET A 107 4.25 5.80 7.80
N LEU A 108 3.72 6.18 6.63
CA LEU A 108 3.19 7.53 6.42
C LEU A 108 1.75 7.71 6.89
N GLY A 109 1.00 6.62 7.05
CA GLY A 109 -0.41 6.66 7.42
C GLY A 109 -1.18 5.53 6.75
N TYR A 110 -2.42 5.82 6.37
CA TYR A 110 -3.34 4.88 5.73
C TYR A 110 -4.08 5.56 4.59
N MET A 111 -4.26 4.87 3.46
CA MET A 111 -4.99 5.35 2.30
C MET A 111 -6.31 4.59 2.13
N PHE A 112 -7.44 5.30 2.22
CA PHE A 112 -8.74 4.73 1.87
C PHE A 112 -8.91 4.75 0.36
N THR A 113 -9.16 3.58 -0.24
CA THR A 113 -9.62 3.50 -1.63
C THR A 113 -11.13 3.30 -1.65
N THR A 114 -11.81 3.95 -2.60
CA THR A 114 -13.28 3.97 -2.68
C THR A 114 -13.75 3.54 -4.06
N TRP A 115 -13.05 2.59 -4.69
CA TRP A 115 -13.28 2.18 -6.08
C TRP A 115 -14.77 2.06 -6.42
N GLY A 116 -15.23 2.81 -7.42
CA GLY A 116 -16.62 2.76 -7.91
C GLY A 116 -17.66 3.45 -7.02
N VAL A 117 -17.28 4.02 -5.87
CA VAL A 117 -18.19 4.78 -5.00
C VAL A 117 -18.48 6.15 -5.64
N LYS A 118 -19.75 6.52 -5.71
CA LYS A 118 -20.16 7.83 -6.23
C LYS A 118 -19.70 8.94 -5.28
N LYS A 119 -19.35 10.11 -5.83
CA LYS A 119 -18.78 11.24 -5.09
C LYS A 119 -19.62 11.67 -3.88
N ASP A 120 -20.94 11.69 -4.04
CA ASP A 120 -21.93 12.04 -3.01
C ASP A 120 -22.04 10.99 -1.90
N ALA A 121 -21.76 9.72 -2.21
CA ALA A 121 -21.79 8.62 -1.24
C ALA A 121 -20.47 8.38 -0.50
N VAL A 122 -19.36 9.03 -0.90
CA VAL A 122 -18.02 8.79 -0.31
C VAL A 122 -17.99 9.10 1.19
N VAL A 123 -18.68 10.15 1.63
CA VAL A 123 -18.68 10.58 3.04
C VAL A 123 -19.44 9.62 3.96
N GLU A 124 -20.30 8.79 3.39
CA GLU A 124 -21.07 7.74 4.09
C GLU A 124 -20.45 6.36 3.88
N PHE A 125 -19.35 6.24 3.13
CA PHE A 125 -18.75 4.96 2.80
C PHE A 125 -18.24 4.26 4.07
N PRO A 126 -18.84 3.13 4.50
CA PRO A 126 -18.62 2.60 5.84
C PRO A 126 -17.15 2.34 6.19
N PRO A 127 -16.29 1.77 5.31
CA PRO A 127 -14.88 1.57 5.63
C PRO A 127 -14.12 2.87 5.93
N LEU A 128 -14.47 3.96 5.22
CA LEU A 128 -13.89 5.28 5.46
C LEU A 128 -14.36 5.85 6.80
N VAL A 129 -15.67 5.81 7.08
CA VAL A 129 -16.25 6.34 8.32
C VAL A 129 -15.68 5.60 9.53
N GLU A 130 -15.78 4.27 9.52
CA GLU A 130 -15.35 3.40 10.62
C GLU A 130 -13.82 3.41 10.78
N GLY A 131 -13.07 3.40 9.68
CA GLY A 131 -11.62 3.49 9.71
C GLY A 131 -11.10 4.82 10.22
N LEU A 132 -11.76 5.94 9.88
CA LEU A 132 -11.42 7.26 10.43
C LEU A 132 -11.71 7.35 11.93
N THR A 133 -12.80 6.76 12.41
CA THR A 133 -13.09 6.66 13.84
C THR A 133 -11.95 5.95 14.56
N LEU A 134 -11.55 4.76 14.08
CA LEU A 134 -10.41 4.01 14.63
C LEU A 134 -9.09 4.80 14.58
N LEU A 135 -8.81 5.50 13.48
CA LEU A 135 -7.58 6.29 13.34
C LEU A 135 -7.51 7.50 14.30
N ARG A 136 -8.66 8.00 14.76
CA ARG A 136 -8.76 9.10 15.73
C ARG A 136 -8.67 8.63 17.18
N GLU A 137 -8.90 7.35 17.44
CA GLU A 137 -8.63 6.74 18.74
C GLU A 137 -7.13 6.81 19.03
N LYS A 138 -6.78 7.31 20.23
CA LYS A 138 -5.40 7.49 20.70
C LYS A 138 -4.77 6.17 21.13
#